data_AF-A0A0B6ZEG7-F1
#
_entry.id   AF-A0A0B6ZEG7-F1
#
_cell.length_a   1.000
_cell.length_b   1.000
_cell.length_c   1.000
_cell.angle_alpha   90.00
_cell.angle_beta   90.00
_cell.angle_gamma   90.00
#
_symmetry.space_group_name_H-M   'P 1'
#
loop_
_entity.id
_entity.type
_entity.pdbx_description
1 polymer ?
#
loop_
_entity_poly.entity_id
_entity_poly.type
_entity_poly.pdbx_seq_one_letter_code
_entity_poly.pdbx_strand_id
1 'polypeptide(L)'
;RMPAILSTEDDVRTWLDSAHIPLQEASSVIKSQDKLMYHPVSKAVNNSHYKSPDCVKPLELGKPKESPSSNIMMNWLKSGSPAKKKKVE
;
A
#
# COMPACT_ATOMS: atom_id res chain seq x y z
N ARG A 1 8.60 1.62 -12.97
CA ARG A 1 8.93 0.40 -13.75
C ARG A 1 8.22 -0.76 -13.08
N MET A 2 7.67 -1.70 -13.86
CA MET A 2 6.95 -2.87 -13.37
C MET A 2 7.79 -4.12 -13.69
N PRO A 3 7.88 -5.13 -12.80
CA PRO A 3 8.53 -6.38 -13.15
C PRO A 3 7.79 -7.09 -14.29
N ALA A 4 8.51 -7.90 -15.06
CA ALA A 4 7.88 -8.83 -16.00
C ALA A 4 7.21 -9.95 -15.18
N ILE A 5 5.90 -10.12 -15.36
CA ILE A 5 5.11 -11.13 -14.63
C ILE A 5 4.64 -12.18 -15.62
N LEU A 6 5.08 -13.42 -15.41
CA LEU A 6 4.65 -14.58 -16.17
C LEU A 6 3.34 -15.08 -15.57
N SER A 7 2.29 -15.15 -16.38
CA SER A 7 0.92 -15.36 -15.87
C SER A 7 0.48 -16.81 -15.89
N THR A 8 1.02 -17.58 -16.84
CA THR A 8 0.67 -18.97 -17.06
C THR A 8 1.86 -19.88 -16.78
N GLU A 9 1.58 -21.14 -16.49
CA GLU A 9 2.64 -22.14 -16.30
C GLU A 9 3.46 -22.35 -17.58
N ASP A 10 2.82 -22.22 -18.75
CA ASP A 10 3.50 -22.34 -20.04
C ASP A 10 4.43 -21.15 -20.29
N ASP A 11 4.03 -19.93 -19.91
CA ASP A 11 4.92 -18.76 -19.92
C ASP A 11 6.19 -19.02 -19.08
N VAL A 12 6.02 -19.65 -17.91
CA VAL A 12 7.12 -20.01 -17.00
C VAL A 12 8.03 -21.06 -17.65
N ARG A 13 7.46 -22.12 -18.23
CA ARG A 13 8.23 -23.18 -18.91
C ARG A 13 9.03 -22.64 -20.08
N THR A 14 8.40 -21.87 -20.95
CA THR A 14 9.04 -21.25 -22.11
C THR A 14 10.16 -20.31 -21.70
N TRP A 15 10.00 -19.58 -20.59
CA TRP A 15 11.04 -18.69 -20.07
C TRP A 15 12.22 -19.44 -19.44
N LEU A 16 11.97 -20.59 -18.80
CA LEU A 16 13.01 -21.37 -18.11
C LEU A 16 13.77 -22.33 -19.04
N ASP A 17 13.19 -22.78 -20.15
CA ASP A 17 13.81 -23.73 -21.07
C ASP A 17 14.81 -23.08 -22.05
N SER A 18 15.96 -22.67 -21.51
CA SER A 18 17.06 -22.12 -22.32
C SER A 18 17.73 -23.13 -23.27
N ALA A 19 17.45 -24.44 -23.13
CA ALA A 19 18.09 -25.46 -23.94
C ALA A 19 17.40 -25.64 -25.31
N HIS A 20 16.08 -25.50 -25.34
CA HIS A 20 15.29 -25.73 -26.55
C HIS A 20 14.64 -24.45 -27.11
N ILE A 21 14.44 -23.42 -26.27
CA ILE A 21 13.75 -22.19 -26.67
C ILE A 21 14.76 -21.09 -27.06
N PRO A 22 14.67 -20.52 -28.27
CA PRO A 22 15.51 -19.39 -28.68
C PRO A 22 15.10 -18.10 -27.96
N LEU A 23 16.05 -17.17 -27.79
CA LEU A 23 15.84 -15.90 -27.09
C LEU A 23 14.64 -15.09 -27.64
N GLN A 24 14.42 -15.11 -28.95
CA GLN A 24 13.30 -14.40 -29.58
C GLN A 24 11.95 -14.89 -29.01
N GLU A 25 11.80 -16.21 -28.89
CA GLU A 25 10.59 -16.83 -28.37
C GLU A 25 10.45 -16.60 -26.87
N ALA A 26 11.52 -16.78 -26.08
CA ALA A 26 11.51 -16.47 -24.66
C ALA A 26 11.13 -15.00 -24.38
N SER A 27 11.64 -14.06 -25.19
CA SER A 27 11.34 -12.63 -25.03
C SER A 27 9.87 -12.28 -25.30
N SER A 28 9.17 -13.08 -26.11
CA SER A 28 7.76 -12.84 -26.45
C SER A 28 6.80 -12.98 -25.25
N VAL A 29 7.24 -13.74 -24.24
CA VAL A 29 6.49 -13.96 -23.01
C VAL A 29 6.52 -12.72 -22.10
N ILE A 30 7.52 -11.84 -22.27
CA ILE A 30 7.64 -10.59 -21.53
C ILE A 30 6.66 -9.56 -22.10
N LYS A 31 5.48 -9.46 -21.50
CA LYS A 31 4.43 -8.50 -21.88
C LYS A 31 3.93 -7.71 -20.67
N SER A 32 3.36 -6.54 -20.94
CA SER A 32 2.68 -5.76 -19.90
C SER A 32 1.46 -6.53 -19.39
N GLN A 33 1.24 -6.47 -18.10
CA GLN A 33 0.12 -7.14 -17.43
C GLN A 33 -0.84 -6.10 -16.87
N ASP A 34 -2.10 -6.19 -17.28
CA ASP A 34 -3.13 -5.21 -16.90
C ASP A 34 -3.88 -5.59 -15.61
N LYS A 35 -3.80 -6.87 -15.20
CA LYS A 35 -4.60 -7.44 -14.10
C LYS A 35 -3.83 -7.57 -12.79
N LEU A 36 -3.38 -6.45 -12.22
CA LEU A 36 -2.77 -6.40 -10.89
C LEU A 36 -3.65 -5.58 -9.93
N MET A 37 -3.87 -6.11 -8.72
CA MET A 37 -4.47 -5.36 -7.63
C MET A 37 -3.38 -4.96 -6.64
N TYR A 38 -3.46 -3.73 -6.13
CA TYR A 38 -2.56 -3.21 -5.11
C TYR A 38 -3.34 -2.43 -4.06
N HIS A 39 -2.79 -2.36 -2.86
CA HIS A 39 -3.34 -1.56 -1.78
C HIS A 39 -2.19 -0.88 -1.01
N PRO A 40 -2.44 0.28 -0.39
CA PRO A 40 -1.47 0.90 0.50
C PRO A 40 -1.14 -0.01 1.69
N VAL A 41 0.08 0.11 2.22
CA VAL A 41 0.62 -0.65 3.36
C VAL A 41 1.35 0.26 4.34
N SER A 42 1.71 -0.27 5.51
CA SER A 42 2.48 0.46 6.53
C SER A 42 3.89 0.82 6.06
N LYS A 43 4.41 1.97 6.49
CA LYS A 43 5.81 2.38 6.24
C LYS A 43 6.84 1.48 6.93
N ALA A 44 6.42 0.61 7.84
CA ALA A 44 7.30 -0.35 8.50
C ALA A 44 8.03 -1.27 7.49
N VAL A 45 7.40 -1.56 6.34
CA VAL A 45 8.00 -2.34 5.24
C VAL A 45 9.27 -1.71 4.65
N ASN A 46 9.51 -0.41 4.85
CA ASN A 46 10.70 0.27 4.35
C ASN A 46 11.98 -0.15 5.10
N ASN A 47 11.86 -0.76 6.28
CA ASN A 47 12.99 -1.31 7.02
C ASN A 47 13.12 -2.81 6.70
N SER A 48 14.17 -3.21 6.00
CA SER A 48 14.41 -4.61 5.60
C SER A 48 14.62 -5.58 6.78
N HIS A 49 14.96 -5.07 7.97
CA HIS A 49 15.03 -5.87 9.19
C HIS A 49 13.64 -6.19 9.78
N TYR A 50 12.61 -5.42 9.41
CA TYR A 50 11.25 -5.62 9.88
C TYR A 50 10.52 -6.63 8.98
N LYS A 51 10.28 -7.83 9.51
CA LYS A 51 9.76 -9.00 8.76
C LYS A 51 8.39 -9.49 9.25
N SER A 52 7.59 -8.60 9.80
CA SER A 52 6.30 -8.95 10.39
C SER A 52 5.21 -9.09 9.31
N PRO A 53 4.19 -9.97 9.50
CA PRO A 53 3.14 -10.22 8.52
C PRO A 53 2.22 -9.02 8.25
N ASP A 54 2.30 -7.95 9.03
CA ASP A 54 1.59 -6.69 8.80
C ASP A 54 2.15 -5.86 7.63
N CYS A 55 3.35 -6.16 7.14
CA CYS A 55 3.96 -5.49 5.99
C CYS A 55 3.12 -5.57 4.70
N VAL A 56 2.32 -6.63 4.55
CA VAL A 56 1.46 -6.87 3.38
C VAL A 56 -0.02 -6.61 3.66
N LYS A 57 -0.37 -6.10 4.84
CA LYS A 57 -1.78 -5.85 5.19
C LYS A 57 -2.27 -4.54 4.58
N PRO A 58 -3.51 -4.49 4.06
CA PRO A 58 -4.13 -3.25 3.62
C PRO A 58 -4.16 -2.19 4.73
N LEU A 59 -3.77 -0.97 4.37
CA LEU A 59 -3.84 0.19 5.25
C LEU A 59 -5.02 1.08 4.84
N GLU A 60 -5.96 1.34 5.75
CA GLU A 60 -7.04 2.29 5.48
C GLU A 60 -6.51 3.73 5.52
N LEU A 61 -6.47 4.37 4.36
CA LEU A 61 -6.15 5.79 4.23
C LEU A 61 -7.44 6.60 4.48
N GLY A 62 -7.46 7.41 5.53
CA GLY A 62 -8.62 8.25 5.85
C GLY A 62 -9.01 8.30 7.33
N LYS A 63 -8.47 7.40 8.16
CA LYS A 63 -8.56 7.56 9.62
C LYS A 63 -7.62 8.69 10.03
N PRO A 64 -8.10 9.76 10.69
CA PRO A 64 -7.21 10.77 11.23
C PRO A 64 -6.21 10.05 12.13
N LYS A 65 -4.92 10.21 11.85
CA LYS A 65 -3.90 9.78 12.79
C LYS A 65 -4.13 10.61 14.04
N GLU A 66 -4.46 9.96 15.15
CA GLU A 66 -4.42 10.57 16.47
C GLU A 66 -2.96 10.89 16.79
N SER A 67 -2.46 11.96 16.18
CA SER A 67 -1.18 12.54 16.55
C SER A 67 -1.37 13.17 17.93
N PRO A 68 -0.44 12.99 18.88
CA PRO A 68 -0.49 13.69 20.16
C PRO A 68 -0.65 15.21 20.00
N SER A 69 -0.13 15.80 18.91
CA SER A 69 -0.30 17.23 18.59
C SER A 69 -1.73 17.62 18.20
N SER A 70 -2.53 16.70 17.65
CA SER A 70 -3.93 16.93 17.29
C SER A 70 -4.81 17.11 18.53
N ASN A 71 -4.54 16.34 19.60
CA ASN A 71 -5.26 16.45 20.87
C ASN A 71 -5.05 17.81 21.54
N ILE A 72 -3.85 18.39 21.42
CA ILE A 72 -3.53 19.72 21.97
C ILE A 72 -4.36 20.81 21.28
N MET A 73 -4.40 20.79 19.94
CA MET A 73 -5.17 21.76 19.15
C MET A 73 -6.68 21.65 19.40
N MET A 74 -7.20 20.42 19.54
CA MET A 74 -8.61 20.18 19.86
C MET A 74 -8.99 20.69 21.26
N ASN A 75 -8.13 20.52 22.26
CA ASN A 75 -8.38 21.06 23.60
C ASN A 75 -8.33 22.58 23.62
N TRP A 76 -7.46 23.21 22.83
CA TRP A 76 -7.40 24.66 22.70
C TRP A 76 -8.68 25.23 22.08
N LEU A 77 -9.18 24.65 20.98
CA LEU A 77 -10.44 25.07 20.34
C LEU A 77 -11.66 24.97 21.27
N LYS A 78 -11.71 23.93 22.13
CA LYS A 78 -12.78 23.78 23.13
C LYS A 78 -12.77 24.90 24.17
N SER A 79 -11.59 25.40 24.55
CA SER A 79 -11.45 26.46 25.55
C SER A 79 -11.82 27.85 25.03
N GLY A 80 -11.87 28.04 23.70
CA GLY A 80 -12.17 29.34 23.07
C GLY A 80 -13.64 29.62 22.77
N SER A 81 -14.55 28.65 22.96
CA SER A 81 -15.96 28.82 22.59
C SER A 81 -16.79 29.37 23.76
N PRO A 82 -17.40 30.57 23.67
CA PRO A 82 -18.19 31.13 24.75
C PRO A 82 -19.51 30.35 24.88
N ALA A 83 -19.64 29.56 25.96
CA ALA A 83 -20.91 28.93 26.30
C ALA A 83 -21.97 30.02 26.52
N LYS A 84 -22.99 30.07 25.65
CA LYS A 84 -24.19 30.89 25.87
C LYS A 84 -24.82 30.44 27.18
N LYS A 85 -24.65 31.23 28.25
CA LYS A 85 -25.38 31.07 29.51
C LYS A 85 -26.87 31.19 29.20
N LYS A 86 -27.63 30.09 29.30
CA LYS A 86 -29.09 30.16 29.36
C LYS A 86 -29.46 30.90 30.64
N LYS A 87 -30.07 32.09 30.51
CA LYS A 87 -30.80 32.71 31.61
C LYS A 87 -32.00 31.81 31.90
N VAL A 88 -32.06 31.28 33.11
CA VAL A 88 -33.26 30.68 33.69
C VAL A 88 -34.03 31.84 34.33
N GLU A 89 -35.28 32.01 33.92
CA GLU A 89 -36.28 32.87 34.56
C GLU A 89 -37.15 32.00 35.46
#